data_AF-A0A3N1PZ51-F1
#
_entry.id   AF-A0A3N1PZ51-F1
#
_cell.length_a   1.000
_cell.length_b   1.000
_cell.length_c   1.000
_cell.angle_alpha   90.00
_cell.angle_beta   90.00
_cell.angle_gamma   90.00
#
_symmetry.space_group_name_H-M   'P 1'
#
loop_
_entity.id
_entity.type
_entity.pdbx_description
1 polymer ?
#
loop_
_entity_poly.entity_id
_entity_poly.type
_entity_poly.pdbx_seq_one_letter_code
_entity_poly.pdbx_strand_id
1 'polypeptide(L)'
;MTNVDDSPARLRLDRALDHLSAVLRGMTAHEDEVQCDCHWGGEEELARLKAPDVELDPDLLRRTWTAPDWSDHGAVLRRVLPQLARALVGGRGEPVSGMAEVGASFARGRWQEWPAPQAAAVEEFLHAWWAHALTDPEPAVPVHGLLALCTEASATPGPWLAVWEGLDDEVADRHLAETAGHWEYDLLDDRLPWNGWRLDDEEAVRAELAAWLVRHVPARLRARDGHEELLHRVRLLGLTGPARWEDPHWPDRRS
;
A
#
# COMPACT_ATOMS: atom_id res chain seq x y z
N MET A 1 15.70 24.93 5.25
CA MET A 1 15.27 24.81 6.66
C MET A 1 14.35 23.61 6.72
N THR A 2 14.83 22.48 7.19
CA THR A 2 14.05 21.25 7.29
C THR A 2 13.15 21.40 8.51
N ASN A 3 11.85 21.58 8.28
CA ASN A 3 10.87 21.47 9.36
C ASN A 3 10.76 19.98 9.66
N VAL A 4 11.43 19.52 10.71
CA VAL A 4 11.22 18.14 11.19
C VAL A 4 9.83 18.17 11.84
N ASP A 5 8.86 17.56 11.17
CA ASP A 5 7.54 17.36 11.74
C ASP A 5 7.66 16.40 12.93
N ASP A 6 7.66 16.92 14.15
CA ASP A 6 7.78 16.13 15.40
C ASP A 6 6.44 15.49 15.82
N SER A 7 5.51 15.26 14.88
CA SER A 7 4.22 14.66 15.17
C SER A 7 4.40 13.27 15.82
N PRO A 8 3.55 12.86 16.79
CA PRO A 8 3.63 11.54 17.41
C PRO A 8 3.61 10.39 16.40
N ALA A 9 2.86 10.56 15.29
CA ALA A 9 2.79 9.59 14.21
C ALA A 9 4.14 9.50 13.45
N ARG A 10 4.78 10.64 13.16
CA ARG A 10 6.11 10.66 12.55
C ARG A 10 7.15 9.97 13.44
N LEU A 11 7.18 10.30 14.73
CA LEU A 11 8.10 9.68 15.69
C LEU A 11 7.86 8.16 15.84
N ARG A 12 6.60 7.70 15.72
CA ARG A 12 6.28 6.27 15.70
C ARG A 12 6.82 5.60 14.45
N LEU A 13 6.64 6.21 13.28
CA LEU A 13 7.16 5.69 12.01
C LEU A 13 8.69 5.58 12.01
N ASP A 14 9.39 6.61 12.47
CA ASP A 14 10.87 6.58 12.55
C ASP A 14 11.36 5.44 13.47
N ARG A 15 10.71 5.25 14.63
CA ARG A 15 11.01 4.12 15.52
C ARG A 15 10.71 2.76 14.89
N ALA A 16 9.61 2.64 14.15
CA ALA A 16 9.25 1.40 13.48
C ALA A 16 10.26 1.04 12.38
N LEU A 17 10.73 2.02 11.60
CA LEU A 17 11.78 1.83 10.59
C LEU A 17 13.11 1.38 11.23
N ASP A 18 13.50 1.99 12.33
CA ASP A 18 14.71 1.61 13.06
C ASP A 18 14.60 0.21 13.68
N HIS A 19 13.44 -0.12 14.25
CA HIS A 19 13.17 -1.44 14.79
C HIS A 19 13.19 -2.53 13.70
N LEU A 20 12.51 -2.31 12.58
CA LEU A 20 12.51 -3.19 11.42
C LEU A 20 13.95 -3.46 10.92
N SER A 21 14.75 -2.41 10.86
CA SER A 21 16.16 -2.51 10.46
C SER A 21 17.01 -3.29 11.47
N ALA A 22 16.74 -3.14 12.76
CA ALA A 22 17.46 -3.87 13.80
C ALA A 22 17.11 -5.37 13.78
N VAL A 23 15.83 -5.70 13.58
CA VAL A 23 15.32 -7.08 13.56
C VAL A 23 15.76 -7.85 12.31
N LEU A 24 15.82 -7.19 11.16
CA LEU A 24 16.24 -7.80 9.89
C LEU A 24 17.72 -7.61 9.57
N ARG A 25 18.50 -7.06 10.51
CA ARG A 25 19.96 -6.94 10.37
C ARG A 25 20.58 -8.32 10.14
N GLY A 26 21.52 -8.40 9.20
CA GLY A 26 22.22 -9.64 8.92
C GLY A 26 21.46 -10.64 8.05
N MET A 27 20.22 -10.34 7.62
CA MET A 27 19.50 -11.19 6.68
C MET A 27 20.21 -11.19 5.32
N THR A 28 20.16 -12.32 4.62
CA THR A 28 20.72 -12.55 3.27
C THR A 28 19.71 -13.30 2.41
N ALA A 29 19.85 -13.20 1.09
CA ALA A 29 19.26 -14.19 0.20
C ALA A 29 19.90 -15.58 0.46
N HIS A 30 19.22 -16.65 0.06
CA HIS A 30 19.73 -18.01 0.19
C HIS A 30 21.00 -18.20 -0.67
N GLU A 31 21.92 -19.06 -0.24
CA GLU A 31 23.17 -19.29 -0.98
C GLU A 31 22.94 -19.91 -2.36
N ASP A 32 21.94 -20.77 -2.46
CA ASP A 32 21.49 -21.41 -3.71
C ASP A 32 20.56 -20.53 -4.55
N GLU A 33 20.23 -19.32 -4.10
CA GLU A 33 19.38 -18.43 -4.87
C GLU A 33 20.11 -18.02 -6.17
N VAL A 34 19.36 -18.08 -7.28
CA VAL A 34 19.84 -17.81 -8.64
C VAL A 34 18.83 -16.97 -9.40
N GLN A 35 19.32 -16.18 -10.34
CA GLN A 35 18.50 -15.37 -11.24
C GLN A 35 19.11 -15.32 -12.63
N CYS A 36 18.29 -15.04 -13.67
CA CYS A 36 18.84 -14.86 -15.01
C CYS A 36 19.53 -13.50 -15.17
N ASP A 37 20.78 -13.52 -15.63
CA ASP A 37 21.51 -12.33 -16.11
C ASP A 37 20.68 -11.49 -17.10
N CYS A 38 19.87 -12.15 -17.91
CA CYS A 38 19.06 -11.56 -18.95
C CYS A 38 17.85 -10.75 -18.44
N HIS A 39 17.33 -11.05 -17.26
CA HIS A 39 16.07 -10.49 -16.75
C HIS A 39 16.23 -9.73 -15.45
N TRP A 40 17.23 -10.09 -14.63
CA TRP A 40 17.38 -9.51 -13.30
C TRP A 40 18.76 -8.91 -13.07
N GLY A 41 19.87 -9.54 -13.46
CA GLY A 41 21.21 -9.04 -13.13
C GLY A 41 22.25 -10.16 -13.02
N GLY A 42 23.53 -9.79 -13.01
CA GLY A 42 24.65 -10.74 -13.06
C GLY A 42 25.10 -11.30 -11.71
N GLU A 43 26.06 -12.24 -11.74
CA GLU A 43 26.60 -12.91 -10.53
C GLU A 43 27.11 -11.93 -9.46
N GLU A 44 27.73 -10.81 -9.85
CA GLU A 44 28.22 -9.79 -8.91
C GLU A 44 27.08 -9.09 -8.16
N GLU A 45 25.97 -8.80 -8.85
CA GLU A 45 24.78 -8.20 -8.24
C GLU A 45 24.08 -9.20 -7.32
N LEU A 46 24.01 -10.47 -7.74
CA LEU A 46 23.47 -11.56 -6.93
C LEU A 46 24.31 -11.78 -5.66
N ALA A 47 25.64 -11.71 -5.76
CA ALA A 47 26.55 -11.82 -4.61
C ALA A 47 26.29 -10.72 -3.56
N ARG A 48 25.82 -9.53 -3.96
CA ARG A 48 25.43 -8.47 -3.00
C ARG A 48 24.21 -8.84 -2.16
N LEU A 49 23.29 -9.64 -2.69
CA LEU A 49 22.15 -10.14 -1.92
C LEU A 49 22.57 -11.21 -0.90
N LYS A 50 23.66 -11.93 -1.18
CA LYS A 50 24.28 -12.93 -0.29
C LYS A 50 25.16 -12.29 0.79
N ALA A 51 25.53 -11.02 0.62
CA ALA A 51 26.19 -10.23 1.64
C ALA A 51 25.16 -9.51 2.53
N PRO A 52 25.23 -9.64 3.86
CA PRO A 52 24.31 -8.95 4.76
C PRO A 52 24.59 -7.44 4.79
N ASP A 53 23.55 -6.65 5.01
CA ASP A 53 23.62 -5.21 5.32
C ASP A 53 24.35 -4.32 4.28
N VAL A 54 24.69 -4.85 3.10
CA VAL A 54 25.25 -4.07 1.98
C VAL A 54 24.14 -3.28 1.31
N GLU A 55 24.34 -1.97 1.16
CA GLU A 55 23.42 -1.11 0.43
C GLU A 55 23.41 -1.48 -1.06
N LEU A 56 22.20 -1.65 -1.60
CA LEU A 56 21.99 -1.91 -3.02
C LEU A 56 21.80 -0.59 -3.77
N ASP A 57 22.25 -0.53 -5.02
CA ASP A 57 21.87 0.56 -5.91
C ASP A 57 20.33 0.59 -6.07
N PRO A 58 19.69 1.78 -6.20
CA PRO A 58 18.24 1.88 -6.32
C PRO A 58 17.63 1.03 -7.44
N ASP A 59 18.32 0.88 -8.58
CA ASP A 59 17.85 0.06 -9.68
C ASP A 59 17.90 -1.44 -9.33
N LEU A 60 18.99 -1.87 -8.69
CA LEU A 60 19.14 -3.24 -8.20
C LEU A 60 18.10 -3.55 -7.12
N LEU A 61 17.87 -2.62 -6.17
CA LEU A 61 16.84 -2.75 -5.15
C LEU A 61 15.46 -2.96 -5.79
N ARG A 62 15.11 -2.13 -6.79
CA ARG A 62 13.84 -2.24 -7.53
C ARG A 62 13.71 -3.59 -8.23
N ARG A 63 14.69 -3.96 -9.06
CA ARG A 63 14.72 -5.26 -9.77
C ARG A 63 14.56 -6.42 -8.78
N THR A 64 15.19 -6.32 -7.60
CA THR A 64 15.15 -7.36 -6.56
C THR A 64 13.75 -7.61 -6.03
N TRP A 65 13.03 -6.61 -5.53
CA TRP A 65 11.72 -6.87 -4.92
C TRP A 65 10.61 -7.13 -5.95
N THR A 66 10.77 -6.63 -7.19
CA THR A 66 9.80 -6.83 -8.28
C THR A 66 9.92 -8.22 -8.92
N ALA A 67 11.13 -8.79 -9.01
CA ALA A 67 11.34 -10.06 -9.69
C ALA A 67 10.41 -11.18 -9.15
N PRO A 68 9.64 -11.84 -10.02
CA PRO A 68 8.62 -12.80 -9.61
C PRO A 68 9.16 -14.21 -9.36
N ASP A 69 10.39 -14.49 -9.80
CA ASP A 69 10.97 -15.82 -10.03
C ASP A 69 12.04 -16.22 -9.00
N TRP A 70 12.11 -15.52 -7.86
CA TRP A 70 12.88 -15.98 -6.72
C TRP A 70 12.35 -17.31 -6.18
N SER A 71 13.26 -18.23 -5.87
CA SER A 71 12.94 -19.51 -5.23
C SER A 71 12.50 -19.30 -3.79
N ASP A 72 13.24 -18.46 -3.03
CA ASP A 72 12.85 -17.99 -1.69
C ASP A 72 12.66 -16.47 -1.68
N HIS A 73 11.52 -16.02 -2.22
CA HIS A 73 11.13 -14.61 -2.18
C HIS A 73 11.08 -14.04 -0.75
N GLY A 74 10.79 -14.88 0.25
CA GLY A 74 10.76 -14.46 1.65
C GLY A 74 12.14 -14.07 2.18
N ALA A 75 13.18 -14.86 1.88
CA ALA A 75 14.56 -14.52 2.24
C ALA A 75 15.05 -13.26 1.52
N VAL A 76 14.77 -13.16 0.22
CA VAL A 76 15.11 -11.97 -0.58
C VAL A 76 14.41 -10.73 -0.02
N LEU A 77 13.12 -10.82 0.28
CA LEU A 77 12.38 -9.70 0.85
C LEU A 77 12.95 -9.30 2.21
N ARG A 78 13.21 -10.25 3.13
CA ARG A 78 13.85 -9.97 4.43
C ARG A 78 15.18 -9.24 4.27
N ARG A 79 15.98 -9.60 3.27
CA ARG A 79 17.28 -8.97 2.96
C ARG A 79 17.15 -7.51 2.52
N VAL A 80 16.13 -7.17 1.74
CA VAL A 80 16.01 -5.82 1.14
C VAL A 80 15.03 -4.91 1.86
N LEU A 81 14.12 -5.47 2.68
CA LEU A 81 13.02 -4.75 3.29
C LEU A 81 13.45 -3.52 4.13
N PRO A 82 14.54 -3.55 4.93
CA PRO A 82 14.99 -2.35 5.65
C PRO A 82 15.36 -1.17 4.74
N GLN A 83 15.96 -1.45 3.58
CA GLN A 83 16.32 -0.42 2.60
C GLN A 83 15.09 0.01 1.80
N LEU A 84 14.27 -0.95 1.36
CA LEU A 84 13.03 -0.72 0.64
C LEU A 84 12.06 0.15 1.45
N ALA A 85 11.82 -0.17 2.72
CA ALA A 85 10.92 0.58 3.60
C ALA A 85 11.33 2.06 3.73
N ARG A 86 12.64 2.33 3.91
CA ARG A 86 13.14 3.72 3.95
C ARG A 86 13.01 4.43 2.61
N ALA A 87 13.25 3.74 1.50
CA ALA A 87 13.08 4.31 0.17
C ALA A 87 11.62 4.71 -0.06
N LEU A 88 10.68 3.79 0.21
CA LEU A 88 9.25 4.01 0.02
C LEU A 88 8.70 5.14 0.90
N VAL A 89 9.02 5.15 2.20
CA VAL A 89 8.62 6.25 3.10
C VAL A 89 9.20 7.59 2.65
N GLY A 90 10.40 7.58 2.06
CA GLY A 90 11.03 8.77 1.49
C GLY A 90 10.51 9.18 0.11
N GLY A 91 9.45 8.55 -0.41
CA GLY A 91 8.89 8.83 -1.74
C GLY A 91 9.80 8.39 -2.89
N ARG A 92 10.69 7.41 -2.65
CA ARG A 92 11.62 6.89 -3.65
C ARG A 92 11.25 5.48 -4.04
N GLY A 93 11.33 5.19 -5.34
CA GLY A 93 11.08 3.84 -5.86
C GLY A 93 9.61 3.48 -5.94
N GLU A 94 8.73 4.47 -6.16
CA GLU A 94 7.33 4.20 -6.50
C GLU A 94 7.26 3.27 -7.73
N PRO A 95 6.50 2.16 -7.66
CA PRO A 95 6.39 1.23 -8.78
C PRO A 95 5.67 1.86 -9.97
N VAL A 96 6.06 1.45 -11.18
CA VAL A 96 5.37 1.87 -12.41
C VAL A 96 3.89 1.46 -12.39
N SER A 97 3.57 0.31 -11.79
CA SER A 97 2.21 -0.22 -11.69
C SER A 97 1.48 0.22 -10.41
N GLY A 98 2.08 1.11 -9.61
CA GLY A 98 1.53 1.58 -8.34
C GLY A 98 1.83 0.68 -7.13
N MET A 99 1.42 1.15 -5.96
CA MET A 99 1.83 0.61 -4.66
C MET A 99 1.28 -0.78 -4.32
N ALA A 100 0.21 -1.23 -4.98
CA ALA A 100 -0.30 -2.60 -4.87
C ALA A 100 0.78 -3.64 -5.23
N GLU A 101 1.67 -3.32 -6.18
CA GLU A 101 2.77 -4.22 -6.59
C GLU A 101 3.75 -4.49 -5.43
N VAL A 102 4.01 -3.47 -4.60
CA VAL A 102 4.80 -3.63 -3.39
C VAL A 102 4.09 -4.55 -2.41
N GLY A 103 2.81 -4.32 -2.14
CA GLY A 103 2.02 -5.18 -1.24
C GLY A 103 1.98 -6.64 -1.71
N ALA A 104 1.87 -6.88 -3.02
CA ALA A 104 1.95 -8.20 -3.61
C ALA A 104 3.32 -8.88 -3.39
N SER A 105 4.41 -8.10 -3.33
CA SER A 105 5.75 -8.59 -2.96
C SER A 105 5.81 -9.03 -1.50
N PHE A 106 5.17 -8.28 -0.58
CA PHE A 106 5.01 -8.69 0.82
C PHE A 106 4.23 -10.00 0.93
N ALA A 107 3.08 -10.11 0.26
CA ALA A 107 2.27 -11.32 0.24
C ALA A 107 3.05 -12.53 -0.31
N ARG A 108 3.80 -12.35 -1.40
CA ARG A 108 4.66 -13.40 -1.97
C ARG A 108 5.76 -13.84 -1.00
N GLY A 109 6.30 -12.90 -0.22
CA GLY A 109 7.27 -13.18 0.82
C GLY A 109 6.67 -13.85 2.06
N ARG A 110 5.33 -13.94 2.17
CA ARG A 110 4.60 -14.50 3.31
C ARG A 110 5.06 -13.93 4.64
N TRP A 111 5.14 -12.60 4.72
CA TRP A 111 5.70 -11.92 5.88
C TRP A 111 4.99 -12.26 7.20
N GLN A 112 3.70 -12.59 7.16
CA GLN A 112 2.94 -13.05 8.33
C GLN A 112 3.41 -14.42 8.86
N GLU A 113 4.04 -15.25 8.02
CA GLU A 113 4.56 -16.58 8.39
C GLU A 113 6.03 -16.54 8.86
N TRP A 114 6.66 -15.37 8.86
CA TRP A 114 8.03 -15.20 9.32
C TRP A 114 8.15 -15.46 10.84
N PRO A 115 9.38 -15.66 11.35
CA PRO A 115 9.61 -15.68 12.79
C PRO A 115 8.93 -14.50 13.49
N ALA A 116 8.24 -14.77 14.61
CA ALA A 116 7.34 -13.80 15.24
C ALA A 116 7.93 -12.38 15.46
N PRO A 117 9.20 -12.21 15.88
CA PRO A 117 9.79 -10.87 16.00
C PRO A 117 9.88 -10.12 14.66
N GLN A 118 10.10 -10.83 13.55
CA GLN A 118 10.19 -10.25 12.22
C GLN A 118 8.80 -9.86 11.69
N ALA A 119 7.82 -10.76 11.80
CA ALA A 119 6.45 -10.46 11.40
C ALA A 119 5.88 -9.26 12.16
N ALA A 120 6.08 -9.21 13.49
CA ALA A 120 5.65 -8.09 14.32
C ALA A 120 6.31 -6.75 13.94
N ALA A 121 7.60 -6.78 13.55
CA ALA A 121 8.30 -5.58 13.09
C ALA A 121 7.75 -5.06 11.75
N VAL A 122 7.34 -5.97 10.85
CA VAL A 122 6.68 -5.60 9.58
C VAL A 122 5.29 -5.03 9.83
N GLU A 123 4.50 -5.68 10.66
CA GLU A 123 3.16 -5.24 11.04
C GLU A 123 3.19 -3.82 11.64
N GLU A 124 4.06 -3.59 12.62
CA GLU A 124 4.19 -2.28 13.26
C GLU A 124 4.67 -1.21 12.27
N PHE A 125 5.59 -1.55 11.35
CA PHE A 125 6.00 -0.64 10.28
C PHE A 125 4.82 -0.22 9.39
N LEU A 126 4.03 -1.18 8.90
CA LEU A 126 2.88 -0.89 8.04
C LEU A 126 1.83 -0.04 8.77
N HIS A 127 1.52 -0.36 10.03
CA HIS A 127 0.59 0.44 10.85
C HIS A 127 1.11 1.84 11.18
N ALA A 128 2.40 1.98 11.51
CA ALA A 128 2.98 3.28 11.79
C ALA A 128 3.01 4.16 10.53
N TRP A 129 3.33 3.58 9.37
CA TRP A 129 3.33 4.31 8.11
C TRP A 129 1.93 4.73 7.69
N TRP A 130 0.95 3.83 7.80
CA TRP A 130 -0.45 4.12 7.54
C TRP A 130 -0.98 5.26 8.40
N ALA A 131 -0.76 5.19 9.72
CA ALA A 131 -1.20 6.22 10.65
C ALA A 131 -0.54 7.59 10.38
N HIS A 132 0.74 7.60 10.01
CA HIS A 132 1.43 8.82 9.61
C HIS A 132 0.84 9.42 8.32
N ALA A 133 0.66 8.61 7.27
CA ALA A 133 0.14 9.08 6.00
C ALA A 133 -1.27 9.69 6.10
N LEU A 134 -2.12 9.17 6.99
CA LEU A 134 -3.46 9.70 7.22
C LEU A 134 -3.48 11.09 7.89
N THR A 135 -2.38 11.49 8.53
CA THR A 135 -2.27 12.78 9.25
C THR A 135 -1.29 13.75 8.59
N ASP A 136 -0.43 13.26 7.71
CA ASP A 136 0.42 14.09 6.86
C ASP A 136 -0.43 14.73 5.75
N PRO A 137 -0.42 16.07 5.61
CA PRO A 137 -1.17 16.73 4.55
C PRO A 137 -0.71 16.40 3.14
N GLU A 138 0.57 16.04 2.94
CA GLU A 138 1.18 15.76 1.65
C GLU A 138 2.07 14.50 1.75
N PRO A 139 1.46 13.33 2.00
CA PRO A 139 2.23 12.11 2.20
C PRO A 139 3.00 11.75 0.93
N ALA A 140 4.24 11.31 1.10
CA ALA A 140 5.12 10.96 -0.02
C ALA A 140 4.54 9.86 -0.92
N VAL A 141 3.66 9.01 -0.37
CA VAL A 141 2.84 8.05 -1.10
C VAL A 141 1.37 8.41 -0.86
N PRO A 142 0.55 8.58 -1.91
CA PRO A 142 -0.87 8.87 -1.74
C PRO A 142 -1.59 7.81 -0.90
N VAL A 143 -2.54 8.25 -0.07
CA VAL A 143 -3.26 7.37 0.87
C VAL A 143 -3.97 6.20 0.18
N HIS A 144 -4.59 6.43 -0.98
CA HIS A 144 -5.21 5.35 -1.76
C HIS A 144 -4.19 4.28 -2.20
N GLY A 145 -2.98 4.69 -2.57
CA GLY A 145 -1.89 3.78 -2.95
C GLY A 145 -1.37 3.00 -1.76
N LEU A 146 -1.18 3.67 -0.61
CA LEU A 146 -0.74 3.00 0.61
C LEU A 146 -1.80 2.01 1.14
N LEU A 147 -3.09 2.34 1.03
CA LEU A 147 -4.17 1.42 1.37
C LEU A 147 -4.17 0.18 0.47
N ALA A 148 -3.92 0.34 -0.83
CA ALA A 148 -3.78 -0.78 -1.76
C ALA A 148 -2.57 -1.67 -1.38
N LEU A 149 -1.41 -1.08 -1.07
CA LEU A 149 -0.24 -1.83 -0.57
C LEU A 149 -0.59 -2.63 0.68
N CYS A 150 -1.16 -1.97 1.68
CA CYS A 150 -1.50 -2.59 2.95
C CYS A 150 -2.51 -3.73 2.76
N THR A 151 -3.51 -3.53 1.91
CA THR A 151 -4.54 -4.53 1.58
C THR A 151 -3.94 -5.74 0.88
N GLU A 152 -3.08 -5.54 -0.13
CA GLU A 152 -2.38 -6.64 -0.80
C GLU A 152 -1.45 -7.39 0.16
N ALA A 153 -0.72 -6.66 1.01
CA ALA A 153 0.20 -7.25 1.97
C ALA A 153 -0.51 -8.10 3.03
N SER A 154 -1.69 -7.67 3.51
CA SER A 154 -2.46 -8.37 4.54
C SER A 154 -3.60 -9.25 4.01
N ALA A 155 -3.85 -9.23 2.70
CA ALA A 155 -5.01 -9.84 2.04
C ALA A 155 -6.39 -9.34 2.54
N THR A 156 -6.45 -8.19 3.21
CA THR A 156 -7.71 -7.61 3.72
C THR A 156 -7.56 -6.11 3.99
N PRO A 157 -8.57 -5.28 3.65
CA PRO A 157 -8.53 -3.84 3.94
C PRO A 157 -8.98 -3.49 5.37
N GLY A 158 -9.74 -4.37 6.04
CA GLY A 158 -10.47 -4.07 7.27
C GLY A 158 -9.66 -3.41 8.41
N PRO A 159 -8.49 -3.94 8.81
CA PRO A 159 -7.67 -3.32 9.86
C PRO A 159 -7.21 -1.90 9.53
N TRP A 160 -6.98 -1.61 8.26
CA TRP A 160 -6.51 -0.30 7.78
C TRP A 160 -7.66 0.71 7.72
N LEU A 161 -8.82 0.26 7.23
CA LEU A 161 -10.06 1.04 7.24
C LEU A 161 -10.49 1.40 8.66
N ALA A 162 -10.41 0.46 9.61
CA ALA A 162 -10.75 0.71 11.01
C ALA A 162 -9.88 1.80 11.66
N VAL A 163 -8.60 1.88 11.31
CA VAL A 163 -7.72 2.98 11.76
C VAL A 163 -8.20 4.31 11.20
N TRP A 164 -8.57 4.37 9.92
CA TRP A 164 -9.04 5.59 9.27
C TRP A 164 -10.41 6.05 9.77
N GLU A 165 -11.30 5.12 10.08
CA GLU A 165 -12.60 5.39 10.71
C GLU A 165 -12.45 6.09 12.07
N GLY A 166 -11.43 5.71 12.84
CA GLY A 166 -11.17 6.27 14.17
C GLY A 166 -10.59 7.69 14.17
N LEU A 167 -10.23 8.23 13.00
CA LEU A 167 -9.66 9.58 12.88
C LEU A 167 -10.74 10.60 12.49
N ASP A 168 -11.01 11.50 13.42
CA ASP A 168 -11.84 12.70 13.22
C ASP A 168 -10.90 13.91 13.02
N ASP A 169 -10.38 14.03 11.80
CA ASP A 169 -9.38 15.04 11.42
C ASP A 169 -9.59 15.53 9.99
N GLU A 170 -9.35 16.82 9.74
CA GLU A 170 -9.59 17.45 8.44
C GLU A 170 -8.69 16.92 7.32
N VAL A 171 -7.44 16.55 7.65
CA VAL A 171 -6.49 15.96 6.70
C VAL A 171 -6.95 14.56 6.32
N ALA A 172 -7.38 13.75 7.30
CA ALA A 172 -7.93 12.42 7.05
C ALA A 172 -9.20 12.48 6.16
N ASP A 173 -10.04 13.49 6.32
CA ASP A 173 -11.21 13.73 5.46
C ASP A 173 -10.83 14.15 4.04
N ARG A 174 -9.78 14.96 3.88
CA ARG A 174 -9.28 15.33 2.56
C ARG A 174 -8.76 14.11 1.82
N HIS A 175 -7.96 13.29 2.48
CA HIS A 175 -7.48 12.01 1.93
C HIS A 175 -8.63 11.07 1.56
N LEU A 176 -9.74 11.12 2.31
CA LEU A 176 -10.93 10.31 2.02
C LEU A 176 -11.60 10.78 0.73
N ALA A 177 -11.74 12.10 0.55
CA ALA A 177 -12.29 12.68 -0.67
C ALA A 177 -11.41 12.33 -1.89
N GLU A 178 -10.10 12.48 -1.77
CA GLU A 178 -9.13 12.16 -2.82
C GLU A 178 -9.16 10.67 -3.19
N THR A 179 -9.21 9.79 -2.19
CA THR A 179 -9.26 8.34 -2.40
C THR A 179 -10.57 7.92 -3.05
N ALA A 180 -11.70 8.44 -2.58
CA ALA A 180 -13.00 8.17 -3.18
C ALA A 180 -13.07 8.64 -4.64
N GLY A 181 -12.56 9.84 -4.93
CA GLY A 181 -12.49 10.37 -6.30
C GLY A 181 -11.55 9.56 -7.21
N HIS A 182 -10.45 9.04 -6.67
CA HIS A 182 -9.54 8.19 -7.44
C HIS A 182 -10.18 6.83 -7.80
N TRP A 183 -11.01 6.27 -6.91
CA TRP A 183 -11.55 4.91 -7.05
C TRP A 183 -12.95 4.81 -7.64
N GLU A 184 -13.70 5.91 -7.67
CA GLU A 184 -15.13 5.92 -8.00
C GLU A 184 -15.45 5.20 -9.32
N TYR A 185 -14.65 5.40 -10.37
CA TYR A 185 -14.92 4.81 -11.68
C TYR A 185 -14.70 3.31 -11.70
N ASP A 186 -13.62 2.83 -11.09
CA ASP A 186 -13.34 1.40 -11.03
C ASP A 186 -14.41 0.69 -10.21
N LEU A 187 -14.77 1.24 -9.04
CA LEU A 187 -15.81 0.66 -8.20
C LEU A 187 -17.19 0.72 -8.89
N LEU A 188 -17.49 1.80 -9.63
CA LEU A 188 -18.72 1.92 -10.43
C LEU A 188 -18.76 0.94 -11.60
N ASP A 189 -17.62 0.52 -12.14
CA ASP A 189 -17.51 -0.52 -13.17
C ASP A 189 -17.38 -1.94 -12.58
N ASP A 190 -17.59 -2.07 -11.27
CA ASP A 190 -17.44 -3.31 -10.53
C ASP A 190 -16.04 -3.94 -10.62
N ARG A 191 -15.00 -3.09 -10.61
CA ARG A 191 -13.59 -3.47 -10.62
C ARG A 191 -12.88 -3.01 -9.34
N LEU A 192 -11.82 -3.74 -8.95
CA LEU A 192 -10.91 -3.24 -7.93
C LEU A 192 -10.15 -2.00 -8.47
N PRO A 193 -9.91 -0.95 -7.68
CA PRO A 193 -9.21 0.26 -8.14
C PRO A 193 -7.71 0.09 -8.40
N TRP A 194 -7.20 -1.12 -8.19
CA TRP A 194 -5.84 -1.52 -8.52
C TRP A 194 -5.87 -2.98 -8.99
N ASN A 195 -4.74 -3.47 -9.49
CA ASN A 195 -4.64 -4.86 -9.91
C ASN A 195 -4.43 -5.78 -8.69
N GLY A 196 -5.44 -6.58 -8.36
CA GLY A 196 -5.50 -7.48 -7.21
C GLY A 196 -4.70 -8.77 -7.36
N TRP A 197 -3.47 -8.71 -7.90
CA TRP A 197 -2.69 -9.85 -8.37
C TRP A 197 -2.61 -11.06 -7.41
N ARG A 198 -2.75 -10.84 -6.10
CA ARG A 198 -2.59 -11.87 -5.05
C ARG A 198 -3.78 -11.99 -4.11
N LEU A 199 -4.87 -11.28 -4.35
CA LEU A 199 -6.08 -11.42 -3.57
C LEU A 199 -6.85 -12.66 -4.02
N ASP A 200 -7.05 -13.61 -3.10
CA ASP A 200 -7.86 -14.81 -3.38
C ASP A 200 -9.34 -14.47 -3.60
N ASP A 201 -9.83 -13.39 -2.97
CA ASP A 201 -11.22 -12.92 -3.07
C ASP A 201 -11.27 -11.41 -3.36
N GLU A 202 -10.89 -11.04 -4.59
CA GLU A 202 -10.95 -9.66 -5.09
C GLU A 202 -12.36 -9.06 -4.95
N GLU A 203 -13.40 -9.87 -5.16
CA GLU A 203 -14.78 -9.44 -5.08
C GLU A 203 -15.16 -9.04 -3.65
N ALA A 204 -14.78 -9.83 -2.64
CA ALA A 204 -15.02 -9.49 -1.24
C ALA A 204 -14.29 -8.20 -0.84
N VAL A 205 -13.03 -8.04 -1.24
CA VAL A 205 -12.26 -6.81 -0.96
C VAL A 205 -12.92 -5.60 -1.62
N ARG A 206 -13.29 -5.71 -2.90
CA ARG A 206 -14.01 -4.66 -3.64
C ARG A 206 -15.32 -4.28 -2.96
N ALA A 207 -16.10 -5.27 -2.55
CA ALA A 207 -17.38 -5.06 -1.87
C ALA A 207 -17.20 -4.38 -0.50
N GLU A 208 -16.16 -4.74 0.26
CA GLU A 208 -15.82 -4.12 1.53
C GLU A 208 -15.45 -2.63 1.34
N LEU A 209 -14.59 -2.31 0.37
CA LEU A 209 -14.20 -0.93 0.06
C LEU A 209 -15.40 -0.08 -0.38
N ALA A 210 -16.25 -0.60 -1.27
CA ALA A 210 -17.45 0.09 -1.72
C ALA A 210 -18.42 0.34 -0.55
N ALA A 211 -18.67 -0.68 0.28
CA ALA A 211 -19.53 -0.55 1.45
C ALA A 211 -19.00 0.46 2.47
N TRP A 212 -17.67 0.51 2.64
CA TRP A 212 -17.00 1.47 3.50
C TRP A 212 -17.17 2.90 3.00
N LEU A 213 -16.89 3.16 1.72
CA LEU A 213 -17.06 4.48 1.11
C LEU A 213 -18.51 4.98 1.23
N VAL A 214 -19.49 4.13 0.90
CA VAL A 214 -20.93 4.45 1.01
C VAL A 214 -21.31 4.88 2.43
N ARG A 215 -20.70 4.27 3.45
CA ARG A 215 -20.97 4.56 4.85
C ARG A 215 -20.30 5.86 5.31
N HIS A 216 -19.04 6.07 4.97
CA HIS A 216 -18.21 7.10 5.60
C HIS A 216 -18.11 8.40 4.80
N VAL A 217 -18.05 8.35 3.46
CA VAL A 217 -17.91 9.55 2.63
C VAL A 217 -19.08 10.53 2.84
N PRO A 218 -20.36 10.11 2.82
CA PRO A 218 -21.44 11.05 3.02
C PRO A 218 -21.55 11.58 4.45
N ALA A 219 -21.10 10.81 5.45
CA ALA A 219 -21.11 11.26 6.84
C ALA A 219 -20.07 12.36 7.09
N ARG A 220 -18.90 12.24 6.45
CA ARG A 220 -17.73 13.11 6.69
C ARG A 220 -17.69 14.33 5.76
N LEU A 221 -18.17 14.19 4.52
CA LEU A 221 -18.02 15.24 3.50
C LEU A 221 -19.27 16.09 3.22
N ARG A 222 -20.49 15.68 3.63
CA ARG A 222 -21.72 16.43 3.32
C ARG A 222 -21.76 17.86 3.84
N ALA A 223 -21.04 18.16 4.91
CA ALA A 223 -20.99 19.50 5.49
C ALA A 223 -19.97 20.42 4.78
N ARG A 224 -19.26 19.90 3.77
CA ARG A 224 -18.19 20.60 3.03
C ARG A 224 -18.66 20.87 1.61
N ASP A 225 -18.50 22.11 1.16
CA ASP A 225 -18.87 22.53 -0.19
C ASP A 225 -17.94 21.89 -1.25
N GLY A 226 -18.47 21.62 -2.46
CA GLY A 226 -17.66 21.19 -3.61
C GLY A 226 -17.47 19.68 -3.78
N HIS A 227 -18.20 18.86 -3.01
CA HIS A 227 -18.14 17.39 -3.11
C HIS A 227 -19.43 16.77 -3.65
N GLU A 228 -20.34 17.54 -4.25
CA GLU A 228 -21.67 17.08 -4.65
C GLU A 228 -21.61 15.95 -5.69
N GLU A 229 -20.73 16.07 -6.68
CA GLU A 229 -20.54 15.05 -7.71
C GLU A 229 -19.97 13.75 -7.13
N LEU A 230 -18.95 13.86 -6.27
CA LEU A 230 -18.37 12.71 -5.57
C LEU A 230 -19.38 12.02 -4.66
N LEU A 231 -20.15 12.79 -3.88
CA LEU A 231 -21.22 12.28 -3.03
C LEU A 231 -22.30 11.56 -3.83
N HIS A 232 -22.62 12.07 -5.02
CA HIS A 232 -23.54 11.40 -5.94
C HIS A 232 -22.96 10.08 -6.44
N ARG A 233 -21.71 10.04 -6.90
CA ARG A 233 -21.06 8.81 -7.37
C ARG A 233 -20.95 7.76 -6.27
N VAL A 234 -20.59 8.16 -5.05
CA VAL A 234 -20.59 7.25 -3.89
C VAL A 234 -22.00 6.75 -3.56
N ARG A 235 -23.05 7.57 -3.70
CA ARG A 235 -24.43 7.09 -3.57
C ARG A 235 -24.73 5.97 -4.56
N LEU A 236 -24.27 6.08 -5.81
CA LEU A 236 -24.50 5.05 -6.84
C LEU A 236 -23.85 3.71 -6.49
N LEU A 237 -22.69 3.72 -5.82
CA LEU A 237 -22.04 2.49 -5.32
C LEU A 237 -22.93 1.69 -4.34
N GLY A 238 -23.83 2.37 -3.63
CA GLY A 238 -24.78 1.75 -2.71
C GLY A 238 -26.07 1.23 -3.37
N LEU A 239 -26.25 1.43 -4.67
CA LEU A 239 -27.43 1.00 -5.43
C LEU A 239 -27.20 -0.35 -6.12
N THR A 240 -28.30 -1.05 -6.40
CA THR A 240 -28.28 -2.34 -7.12
C THR A 240 -29.23 -2.33 -8.31
N GLY A 241 -28.94 -3.18 -9.30
CA GLY A 241 -29.80 -3.37 -10.48
C GLY A 241 -30.02 -2.09 -11.31
N PRO A 242 -31.18 -1.94 -11.98
CA PRO A 242 -31.48 -0.81 -12.84
C PRO A 242 -31.34 0.55 -12.15
N ALA A 243 -31.62 0.64 -10.84
CA ALA A 243 -31.51 1.88 -10.09
C ALA A 243 -30.08 2.45 -10.04
N ARG A 244 -29.06 1.59 -10.21
CA ARG A 244 -27.67 2.01 -10.36
C ARG A 244 -27.38 2.44 -11.79
N TRP A 245 -27.59 1.54 -12.75
CA TRP A 245 -27.12 1.70 -14.14
C TRP A 245 -27.97 2.64 -14.99
N GLU A 246 -29.22 2.88 -14.61
CA GLU A 246 -30.15 3.78 -15.31
C GLU A 246 -30.31 5.13 -14.58
N ASP A 247 -29.47 5.43 -13.58
CA ASP A 247 -29.51 6.75 -12.93
C ASP A 247 -29.23 7.82 -14.00
N PRO A 248 -30.10 8.85 -14.15
CA PRO A 248 -29.94 9.90 -15.15
C PRO A 248 -28.63 10.68 -15.05
N HIS A 249 -27.94 10.59 -13.90
CA HIS A 249 -26.67 11.22 -13.62
C HIS A 249 -25.51 10.22 -13.59
N TRP A 250 -25.71 9.00 -14.13
CA TRP A 250 -24.62 8.06 -14.35
C TRP A 250 -23.49 8.76 -15.11
N PRO A 251 -22.23 8.67 -14.63
CA PRO A 251 -21.13 9.35 -15.29
C PRO A 251 -20.97 8.77 -16.70
N ASP A 252 -21.17 9.61 -17.73
CA ASP A 252 -20.88 9.24 -19.10
C ASP A 252 -19.44 8.72 -19.13
N ARG A 253 -19.24 7.49 -19.64
CA ARG A 253 -17.90 6.98 -19.96
C ARG A 253 -17.30 7.88 -21.04
N ARG A 254 -16.62 8.95 -20.63
CA ARG A 254 -15.80 9.73 -21.55
C ARG A 254 -14.63 8.83 -21.95
N SER A 255 -14.67 8.49 -23.23
CA SER A 255 -13.64 7.81 -24.02
C SER A 255 -12.24 8.35 -23.80
#